data_AF-A0A383DJM9-F1
#
_entry.id   AF-A0A383DJM9-F1
#
_cell.length_a   1.000
_cell.length_b   1.000
_cell.length_c   1.000
_cell.angle_alpha   90.00
_cell.angle_beta   90.00
_cell.angle_gamma   90.00
#
_symmetry.space_group_name_H-M   'P 1'
#
loop_
_entity.id
_entity.type
_entity.pdbx_description
1 polymer ?
#
loop_
_entity_poly.entity_id
_entity_poly.type
_entity_poly.pdbx_seq_one_letter_code
_entity_poly.pdbx_strand_id
1 'polypeptide(L)'
;MTTTVPHLRNIIRDYIALTKPRIISLLLVTAVGGIFLASQSVPDPLLVLYVLVGGYLAAGGAHAINHYLDRDIDGRMGRTSHRPVVSGRFTPRR
;
A
#
# COMPACT_ATOMS: atom_id res chain seq x y z
N MET A 1 28.35 5.94 17.79
CA MET A 1 27.04 5.46 17.32
C MET A 1 26.04 6.60 17.47
N THR A 2 25.84 7.41 16.43
CA THR A 2 24.86 8.51 16.42
C THR A 2 23.50 7.97 16.00
N THR A 3 22.57 7.81 16.94
CA THR A 3 21.18 7.47 16.66
C THR A 3 20.47 8.70 16.08
N THR A 4 20.49 8.85 14.76
CA THR A 4 19.69 9.88 14.07
C THR A 4 18.22 9.53 14.23
N VAL A 5 17.52 10.29 15.08
CA VAL A 5 16.07 10.17 15.25
C VAL A 5 15.43 10.39 13.87
N PRO A 6 14.69 9.41 13.32
CA PRO A 6 14.12 9.53 11.99
C PRO A 6 13.18 10.74 11.97
N HIS A 7 13.45 11.68 11.07
CA HIS A 7 12.58 12.84 10.89
C HIS A 7 11.19 12.37 10.46
N LEU A 8 10.14 12.96 11.02
CA LEU A 8 8.74 12.61 10.75
C LEU A 8 8.43 12.52 9.24
N ARG A 9 9.06 13.39 8.45
CA ARG A 9 8.96 13.40 6.98
C ARG A 9 9.47 12.10 6.33
N ASN A 10 10.54 11.50 6.86
CA ASN A 10 11.09 10.25 6.34
C ASN A 10 10.16 9.07 6.69
N ILE A 11 9.59 9.06 7.90
CA ILE A 11 8.61 8.05 8.31
C ILE A 11 7.37 8.10 7.40
N ILE A 12 6.80 9.29 7.21
CA ILE A 12 5.63 9.48 6.32
C ILE A 12 5.96 9.04 4.89
N ARG A 13 7.13 9.39 4.38
CA ARG A 13 7.58 8.98 3.04
C ARG A 13 7.73 7.47 2.92
N ASP A 14 8.27 6.80 3.94
CA ASP A 14 8.41 5.35 3.97
C ASP A 14 7.04 4.67 4.01
N TYR A 15 6.09 5.17 4.82
CA TYR A 15 4.70 4.69 4.82
C TYR A 15 4.02 4.85 3.44
N ILE A 16 4.20 5.99 2.78
CA ILE A 16 3.67 6.21 1.41
C ILE A 16 4.36 5.30 0.39
N ALA A 17 5.67 5.04 0.55
CA ALA A 17 6.38 4.10 -0.32
C ALA A 17 5.89 2.66 -0.15
N LEU A 18 5.51 2.26 1.08
CA LEU A 18 4.92 0.96 1.37
C LEU A 18 3.54 0.79 0.73
N THR A 19 2.69 1.83 0.72
CA THR A 19 1.33 1.74 0.14
C THR A 19 1.31 1.71 -1.39
N LYS A 20 2.44 1.92 -2.08
CA LYS A 20 2.52 1.91 -3.56
C LYS A 20 1.34 2.67 -4.22
N PRO A 21 1.22 3.99 -3.98
CA PRO A 21 0.05 4.78 -4.35
C PRO A 21 -0.31 4.72 -5.84
N ARG A 22 0.68 4.51 -6.71
CA ARG A 22 0.46 4.33 -8.16
C ARG A 22 -0.32 3.06 -8.51
N ILE A 23 -0.07 1.95 -7.82
CA ILE A 23 -0.77 0.68 -8.08
C ILE A 23 -2.19 0.76 -7.53
N ILE A 24 -2.34 1.31 -6.32
CA ILE A 24 -3.66 1.50 -5.72
C ILE A 24 -4.50 2.49 -6.54
N SER A 25 -3.92 3.58 -7.06
CA SER A 25 -4.67 4.51 -7.91
C SER A 25 -5.18 3.85 -9.19
N LEU A 26 -4.39 2.97 -9.82
CA LEU A 26 -4.84 2.22 -11.00
C LEU A 26 -6.04 1.33 -10.66
N LEU A 27 -5.97 0.60 -9.54
CA LEU A 27 -7.06 -0.24 -9.07
C LEU A 27 -8.32 0.59 -8.76
N LEU A 28 -8.16 1.73 -8.11
CA LEU A 28 -9.26 2.62 -7.75
C LEU A 28 -9.91 3.27 -8.98
N VAL A 29 -9.14 3.65 -10.00
CA VAL A 29 -9.69 4.14 -11.27
C VAL A 29 -10.55 3.06 -11.94
N THR A 30 -10.08 1.81 -11.96
CA THR A 30 -10.89 0.69 -12.47
C THR A 30 -12.16 0.48 -11.65
N ALA A 31 -12.09 0.58 -10.32
CA ALA A 31 -13.26 0.47 -9.45
C ALA A 31 -14.28 1.58 -9.73
N VAL A 32 -13.84 2.82 -9.89
CA VAL A 32 -14.71 3.95 -10.29
C VAL A 32 -15.34 3.68 -11.66
N GLY A 33 -14.56 3.22 -12.64
CA GLY A 33 -15.09 2.84 -13.95
C GLY A 33 -16.19 1.76 -13.85
N GLY A 34 -16.01 0.76 -12.98
CA GLY A 34 -17.01 -0.26 -12.70
C GLY A 34 -18.29 0.29 -12.06
N ILE A 35 -18.18 1.25 -11.14
CA ILE A 35 -19.33 1.94 -10.55
C ILE A 35 -20.10 2.71 -11.63
N PHE A 36 -19.40 3.43 -12.51
CA PHE A 36 -20.04 4.13 -13.63
C PHE A 36 -20.70 3.19 -14.63
N LEU A 37 -20.09 2.03 -14.90
CA LEU A 37 -20.66 1.02 -15.80
C LEU A 37 -21.92 0.37 -15.20
N ALA A 38 -21.94 0.16 -13.89
CA ALA A 38 -23.09 -0.41 -13.17
C ALA A 38 -24.21 0.61 -12.92
N SER A 39 -23.88 1.90 -12.87
CA SER A 39 -24.84 2.97 -12.61
C SER A 39 -25.51 3.43 -13.90
N GLN A 40 -26.83 3.52 -13.91
CA GLN A 40 -27.59 4.05 -15.06
C GLN A 40 -27.52 5.58 -15.15
N SER A 41 -26.97 6.24 -14.12
CA SER A 41 -26.80 7.69 -14.00
C SER A 41 -25.49 8.00 -13.26
N VAL A 42 -25.17 9.29 -13.08
CA VAL A 42 -23.98 9.70 -12.32
C VAL A 42 -24.04 9.09 -10.91
N PRO A 43 -23.04 8.31 -10.48
CA PRO A 43 -23.03 7.68 -9.16
C PRO A 43 -23.00 8.72 -8.05
N ASP A 44 -23.57 8.38 -6.89
CA ASP A 44 -23.49 9.20 -5.69
C ASP A 44 -22.02 9.48 -5.32
N PRO A 45 -21.59 10.75 -5.25
CA PRO A 45 -20.22 11.10 -4.85
C PRO A 45 -19.79 10.52 -3.50
N LEU A 46 -20.72 10.37 -2.55
CA LEU A 46 -20.43 9.79 -1.24
C LEU A 46 -20.14 8.29 -1.35
N LEU A 47 -20.88 7.56 -2.18
CA LEU A 47 -20.61 6.14 -2.47
C LEU A 47 -19.22 5.98 -3.08
N VAL A 48 -18.90 6.79 -4.10
CA VAL A 48 -17.59 6.78 -4.75
C VAL A 48 -16.48 7.06 -3.72
N LEU A 49 -16.68 8.04 -2.84
CA LEU A 49 -15.73 8.35 -1.77
C LEU A 49 -15.50 7.16 -0.82
N TYR A 50 -16.56 6.49 -0.37
CA TYR A 50 -16.42 5.31 0.49
C TYR A 50 -15.68 4.17 -0.19
N VAL A 51 -15.95 3.92 -1.47
CA VAL A 51 -15.24 2.89 -2.24
C VAL A 51 -13.77 3.27 -2.43
N LEU A 52 -13.47 4.53 -2.72
CA LEU A 52 -12.08 5.00 -2.85
C LEU A 52 -11.30 4.84 -1.54
N VAL A 53 -11.86 5.28 -0.43
CA VAL A 53 -11.20 5.20 0.88
C VAL A 53 -11.09 3.75 1.34
N GLY A 54 -12.19 2.98 1.30
CA GLY A 54 -12.20 1.57 1.69
C GLY A 54 -11.28 0.73 0.81
N GLY A 55 -11.32 0.95 -0.51
CA GLY A 55 -10.46 0.27 -1.48
C GLY A 55 -8.99 0.61 -1.28
N TYR A 56 -8.66 1.87 -0.97
CA TYR A 56 -7.28 2.26 -0.66
C TYR A 56 -6.75 1.54 0.58
N LEU A 57 -7.55 1.53 1.65
CA LEU A 57 -7.19 0.86 2.91
C LEU A 57 -7.04 -0.65 2.73
N ALA A 58 -7.99 -1.29 2.03
CA ALA A 58 -7.96 -2.72 1.77
C ALA A 58 -6.75 -3.13 0.89
N ALA A 59 -6.48 -2.38 -0.19
CA ALA A 59 -5.34 -2.64 -1.06
C ALA A 59 -4.00 -2.40 -0.35
N GLY A 60 -3.91 -1.35 0.48
CA GLY A 60 -2.74 -1.07 1.31
C GLY A 60 -2.47 -2.18 2.33
N GLY A 61 -3.51 -2.67 3.01
CA GLY A 61 -3.43 -3.80 3.93
C GLY A 61 -3.00 -5.09 3.24
N ALA A 62 -3.60 -5.42 2.10
CA ALA A 62 -3.24 -6.59 1.30
C ALA A 62 -1.77 -6.51 0.83
N HIS A 63 -1.29 -5.33 0.42
CA HIS A 63 0.12 -5.14 0.07
C HIS A 63 1.06 -5.36 1.26
N ALA A 64 0.71 -4.84 2.44
CA ALA A 64 1.49 -5.06 3.64
C ALA A 64 1.56 -6.56 4.01
N ILE A 65 0.44 -7.27 3.90
CA ILE A 65 0.36 -8.72 4.14
C ILE A 65 1.23 -9.49 3.13
N ASN A 66 1.12 -9.19 1.82
CA ASN A 66 1.96 -9.83 0.81
C ASN A 66 3.45 -9.63 1.11
N HIS A 67 3.83 -8.41 1.49
CA HIS A 67 5.19 -8.08 1.88
C HIS A 67 5.66 -8.79 3.16
N TYR A 68 4.75 -9.08 4.10
CA TYR A 68 5.05 -9.84 5.32
C TYR A 68 5.19 -11.35 5.04
N LEU A 69 4.29 -11.91 4.24
CA LEU A 69 4.30 -13.33 3.88
C LEU A 69 5.51 -13.68 3.00
N ASP A 70 5.84 -12.84 2.02
CA ASP A 70 6.92 -13.10 1.06
C ASP A 70 8.33 -12.84 1.64
N ARG A 71 8.47 -12.51 2.94
CA ARG A 71 9.73 -12.02 3.53
C ARG A 71 10.91 -13.00 3.40
N ASP A 72 10.63 -14.29 3.50
CA ASP A 72 11.60 -15.38 3.46
C ASP A 72 12.03 -15.67 2.01
N ILE A 73 11.08 -15.60 1.08
CA ILE A 73 11.29 -15.75 -0.36
C ILE A 73 12.05 -14.54 -0.92
N ASP A 74 11.62 -13.32 -0.56
CA ASP A 74 12.23 -12.06 -1.01
C ASP A 74 13.70 -11.96 -0.55
N GLY A 75 14.05 -12.53 0.62
CA GLY A 75 15.43 -12.60 1.11
C GLY A 75 16.39 -13.39 0.21
N ARG A 76 15.86 -14.28 -0.64
CA ARG A 76 16.64 -15.13 -1.54
C ARG A 76 16.66 -14.62 -2.98
N MET A 77 15.97 -13.52 -3.28
CA MET A 77 15.86 -12.94 -4.62
C MET A 77 16.75 -11.70 -4.79
N GLY A 78 17.61 -11.70 -5.81
CA GLY A 78 18.51 -10.56 -6.09
C GLY A 78 17.80 -9.22 -6.36
N ARG A 79 16.52 -9.25 -6.78
CA ARG A 79 15.72 -8.05 -7.06
C ARG A 79 14.93 -7.52 -5.85
N THR A 80 14.59 -8.36 -4.87
CA THR A 80 13.68 -8.00 -3.76
C THR A 80 14.30 -8.17 -2.37
N SER A 81 15.54 -8.65 -2.29
CA SER A 81 16.32 -8.78 -1.06
C SER A 81 16.53 -7.46 -0.32
N HIS A 82 16.42 -6.32 -1.01
CA HIS A 82 16.56 -4.98 -0.42
C HIS A 82 15.28 -4.45 0.26
N ARG A 83 14.16 -5.19 0.22
CA ARG A 83 12.89 -4.71 0.77
C ARG A 83 13.02 -4.41 2.28
N PRO A 84 12.32 -3.39 2.80
CA PRO A 84 12.45 -2.98 4.21
C PRO A 84 12.11 -4.08 5.23
N VAL A 85 11.22 -4.99 4.86
CA VAL A 85 10.76 -6.14 5.66
C VAL A 85 11.80 -7.25 5.75
N VAL A 86 12.62 -7.41 4.70
CA VAL A 86 13.71 -8.38 4.61
C VAL A 86 14.95 -7.85 5.32
N SER A 87 15.28 -6.58 5.12
CA SER A 87 16.45 -5.91 5.70
C SER A 87 16.30 -5.56 7.20
N GLY A 88 15.19 -5.97 7.85
CA GLY A 88 14.97 -5.80 9.28
C GLY A 88 14.65 -4.37 9.74
N ARG A 89 14.49 -3.40 8.82
CA ARG A 89 14.15 -2.00 9.15
C ARG A 89 12.73 -1.87 9.72
N PHE A 90 11.84 -2.79 9.35
CA PHE A 90 10.57 -3.01 10.03
C PHE A 90 10.63 -4.39 10.66
N THR A 91 10.80 -4.45 11.98
CA THR A 91 10.71 -5.72 12.71
C THR A 91 9.22 -6.03 12.89
N PRO A 92 8.70 -7.14 12.32
CA PRO A 92 7.35 -7.57 12.65
C PRO A 92 7.34 -7.93 14.14
N ARG A 93 6.53 -7.24 14.93
CA ARG A 93 6.31 -7.63 16.32
C ARG A 93 5.40 -8.86 16.29
N ARG A 94 5.90 -9.95 16.88
CA ARG A 94 5.23 -11.25 16.97
C ARG A 94 3.79 -11.11 17.45
#